data_AF-A0A0M2K4T1-F1
#
_entry.id   AF-A0A0M2K4T1-F1
#
_cell.length_a   1.000
_cell.length_b   1.000
_cell.length_c   1.000
_cell.angle_alpha   90.00
_cell.angle_beta   90.00
_cell.angle_gamma   90.00
#
_symmetry.space_group_name_H-M   'P 1'
#
loop_
_entity.id
_entity.type
_entity.pdbx_description
1 polymer ?
#
loop_
_entity_poly.entity_id
_entity_poly.type
_entity_poly.pdbx_seq_one_letter_code
_entity_poly.pdbx_strand_id
1 'polypeptide(L)'
;MSDHGLLVIGSGPAGLSAAEAYRSERPDAPVRIVSADVSHPYDRPPLSKDFLRGETEDVTLHPAEWFTERNIDLTLGTAVEHIDTAARTVTVDGTSYSYDALVLATGASPVPLSVPGGERVLQLRSLDDGRRLRDAASSARSAVVIGAGFIGCEAAASLASRGLSVTLVAPDEVPQQKRLGDEAGRRLTALVEATGVTYLGGVKVTAVDDGAVHLDNGTTLDADLVLAATGVTPNSSLAESLGISLEQSRVPVQADMSTSVDGVYAAGDVAFAVNTAAGRALAVEHWFDAESQGKIAGTSAAGKDAGWSDVPGFWTTIGDADVKYASWGDGYDEATFVEHDDGFTVWYTSDGATVGVLTYNADDDYESGEELITERKPPPAAT
;
A
#
# COMPACT_ATOMS: atom_id res chain seq x y z
N MET A 1 -9.12 11.88 -35.73
CA MET A 1 -8.39 11.54 -34.49
C MET A 1 -9.07 10.30 -33.97
N SER A 2 -8.34 9.21 -33.65
CA SER A 2 -8.98 8.03 -33.08
C SER A 2 -9.52 8.40 -31.70
N ASP A 3 -10.76 8.01 -31.41
CA ASP A 3 -11.33 8.10 -30.05
C ASP A 3 -10.74 7.01 -29.11
N HIS A 4 -9.83 6.20 -29.65
CA HIS A 4 -9.18 5.08 -28.99
C HIS A 4 -7.77 5.50 -28.56
N GLY A 5 -7.43 5.18 -27.31
CA GLY A 5 -6.16 5.47 -26.65
C GLY A 5 -6.04 4.67 -25.35
N LEU A 6 -5.51 5.29 -24.29
CA LEU A 6 -5.41 4.64 -22.97
C LEU A 6 -6.64 4.90 -22.11
N LEU A 7 -7.21 3.85 -21.51
CA LEU A 7 -8.14 3.96 -20.39
C LEU A 7 -7.53 3.32 -19.15
N VAL A 8 -7.50 4.05 -18.04
CA VAL A 8 -7.01 3.60 -16.74
C VAL A 8 -8.15 3.53 -15.75
N ILE A 9 -8.27 2.42 -15.01
CA ILE A 9 -9.24 2.25 -13.93
C ILE A 9 -8.49 2.34 -12.60
N GLY A 10 -8.70 3.45 -11.87
CA GLY A 10 -8.01 3.78 -10.63
C GLY A 10 -7.05 4.96 -10.81
N SER A 11 -7.08 5.88 -9.84
CA SER A 11 -6.30 7.14 -9.89
C SER A 11 -5.22 7.26 -8.82
N GLY A 12 -4.82 6.13 -8.22
CA GLY A 12 -3.66 6.06 -7.33
C GLY A 12 -2.33 6.16 -8.08
N PRO A 13 -1.19 5.92 -7.39
CA PRO A 13 0.16 6.06 -7.97
C PRO A 13 0.32 5.29 -9.29
N ALA A 14 -0.06 4.00 -9.31
CA ALA A 14 0.01 3.18 -10.51
C ALA A 14 -0.78 3.74 -11.69
N GLY A 15 -2.00 4.21 -11.45
CA GLY A 15 -2.87 4.70 -12.51
C GLY A 15 -2.37 6.01 -13.11
N LEU A 16 -1.89 6.92 -12.26
CA LEU A 16 -1.32 8.19 -12.70
C LEU A 16 0.00 8.01 -13.46
N SER A 17 0.92 7.20 -12.94
CA SER A 17 2.18 6.92 -13.61
C SER A 17 1.96 6.24 -14.96
N ALA A 18 0.94 5.37 -15.09
CA ALA A 18 0.57 4.78 -16.37
C ALA A 18 0.06 5.83 -17.38
N ALA A 19 -0.83 6.71 -16.94
CA ALA A 19 -1.37 7.78 -17.78
C ALA A 19 -0.27 8.75 -18.24
N GLU A 20 0.64 9.15 -17.35
CA GLU A 20 1.75 10.05 -17.68
C GLU A 20 2.76 9.40 -18.63
N ALA A 21 3.14 8.15 -18.39
CA ALA A 21 4.06 7.42 -19.24
C ALA A 21 3.50 7.23 -20.66
N TYR A 22 2.23 6.82 -20.77
CA TYR A 22 1.58 6.65 -22.06
C TYR A 22 1.45 7.99 -22.82
N ARG A 23 1.03 9.07 -22.14
CA ARG A 23 0.95 10.41 -22.75
C ARG A 23 2.30 10.86 -23.31
N SER A 24 3.40 10.57 -22.60
CA SER A 24 4.75 10.91 -23.04
C SER A 24 5.15 10.19 -24.33
N GLU A 25 4.78 8.92 -24.47
CA GLU A 25 5.08 8.09 -25.65
C GLU A 25 4.09 8.29 -26.81
N ARG A 26 2.86 8.73 -26.51
CA ARG A 26 1.77 8.95 -27.47
C ARG A 26 1.13 10.33 -27.28
N PRO A 27 1.80 11.43 -27.67
CA PRO A 27 1.37 12.80 -27.37
C PRO A 27 -0.03 13.17 -27.86
N ASP A 28 -0.49 12.57 -28.97
CA ASP A 28 -1.77 12.89 -29.61
C ASP A 28 -2.92 11.93 -29.27
N ALA A 29 -2.66 10.83 -28.55
CA ALA A 29 -3.67 9.80 -28.27
C ALA A 29 -4.59 10.21 -27.10
N PRO A 30 -5.87 9.84 -27.08
CA PRO A 30 -6.72 10.03 -25.89
C PRO A 30 -6.16 9.29 -24.66
N VAL A 31 -6.24 9.92 -23.48
CA VAL A 31 -5.90 9.30 -22.20
C VAL A 31 -7.00 9.62 -21.20
N ARG A 32 -7.61 8.59 -20.62
CA ARG A 32 -8.68 8.72 -19.63
C ARG A 32 -8.36 7.94 -18.37
N ILE A 33 -8.65 8.52 -17.21
CA ILE A 33 -8.62 7.88 -15.90
C ILE A 33 -10.05 7.90 -15.34
N VAL A 34 -10.55 6.74 -14.92
CA VAL A 34 -11.82 6.59 -14.21
C VAL A 34 -11.52 6.11 -12.80
N SER A 35 -12.06 6.76 -11.78
CA SER A 35 -11.81 6.42 -10.39
C SER A 35 -13.07 6.48 -9.54
N ALA A 36 -13.20 5.52 -8.63
CA ALA A 36 -14.23 5.51 -7.60
C ALA A 36 -13.98 6.59 -6.52
N ASP A 37 -12.74 7.07 -6.37
CA ASP A 37 -12.43 8.17 -5.45
C ASP A 37 -13.14 9.45 -5.92
N VAL A 38 -13.80 10.17 -5.00
CA VAL A 38 -14.46 11.45 -5.26
C VAL A 38 -13.50 12.65 -5.24
N SER A 39 -12.30 12.45 -4.69
CA SER A 39 -11.27 13.49 -4.59
C SER A 39 -10.29 13.39 -5.76
N HIS A 40 -9.68 14.51 -6.14
CA HIS A 40 -8.51 14.49 -7.02
C HIS A 40 -7.42 13.60 -6.43
N PRO A 41 -6.56 12.98 -7.26
CA PRO A 41 -5.51 12.09 -6.79
C PRO A 41 -4.63 12.71 -5.71
N TYR A 42 -4.33 11.90 -4.70
CA TYR A 42 -3.69 12.32 -3.47
C TYR A 42 -2.65 11.31 -3.01
N ASP A 43 -1.68 11.82 -2.24
CA ASP A 43 -0.69 11.04 -1.53
C ASP A 43 -1.33 10.33 -0.33
N ARG A 44 -1.14 9.01 -0.25
CA ARG A 44 -1.75 8.16 0.80
C ARG A 44 -0.92 8.02 2.07
N PRO A 45 0.43 7.92 2.02
CA PRO A 45 1.27 7.82 3.22
C PRO A 45 1.05 8.91 4.28
N PRO A 46 0.76 10.19 3.95
CA PRO A 46 0.46 11.19 4.97
C PRO A 46 -0.80 10.88 5.79
N LEU A 47 -1.74 10.09 5.27
CA LEU A 47 -3.04 9.84 5.92
C LEU A 47 -2.95 9.12 7.26
N SER A 48 -1.88 8.38 7.53
CA SER A 48 -1.56 7.77 8.83
C SER A 48 -0.52 8.58 9.64
N LYS A 49 0.03 9.64 9.05
CA LYS A 49 1.14 10.47 9.57
C LYS A 49 0.71 11.93 9.71
N ASP A 50 1.39 12.85 9.04
CA ASP A 50 1.27 14.30 9.17
C ASP A 50 -0.16 14.81 8.93
N PHE A 51 -0.92 14.21 8.00
CA PHE A 51 -2.32 14.58 7.78
C PHE A 51 -3.18 14.19 8.99
N LEU A 52 -2.98 12.98 9.53
CA LEU A 52 -3.67 12.52 10.73
C LEU A 52 -3.26 13.36 11.94
N ARG A 53 -1.99 13.76 12.05
CA ARG A 53 -1.49 14.66 13.11
C ARG A 53 -2.04 16.09 13.01
N GLY A 54 -2.57 16.47 11.84
CA GLY A 54 -3.06 17.83 11.58
C GLY A 54 -1.93 18.82 11.24
N GLU A 55 -0.78 18.30 10.82
CA GLU A 55 0.41 19.07 10.42
C GLU A 55 0.33 19.51 8.96
N THR A 56 -0.41 18.76 8.13
CA THR A 56 -0.73 19.13 6.75
C THR A 56 -2.20 18.92 6.42
N GLU A 57 -2.73 19.80 5.56
CA GLU A 57 -4.00 19.61 4.86
C GLU A 57 -3.79 19.24 3.38
N ASP A 58 -2.58 19.45 2.87
CA ASP A 58 -2.24 19.23 1.47
C ASP A 58 -1.65 17.83 1.32
N VAL A 59 -2.42 16.99 0.63
CA VAL A 59 -2.02 15.66 0.18
C VAL A 59 -2.13 15.57 -1.33
N THR A 60 -2.16 16.69 -2.04
CA THR A 60 -2.39 16.74 -3.48
C THR A 60 -1.20 16.11 -4.22
N LEU A 61 -1.45 15.09 -5.03
CA LEU A 61 -0.38 14.46 -5.81
C LEU A 61 -0.03 15.29 -7.04
N HIS A 62 -1.06 15.80 -7.73
CA HIS A 62 -0.91 16.79 -8.80
C HIS A 62 -2.04 17.83 -8.72
N PRO A 63 -1.73 19.11 -8.99
CA PRO A 63 -2.74 20.14 -9.08
C PRO A 63 -3.70 19.86 -10.26
N ALA A 64 -4.93 20.38 -10.21
CA ALA A 64 -5.95 20.11 -11.23
C ALA A 64 -5.50 20.52 -12.64
N GLU A 65 -4.68 21.57 -12.74
CA GLU A 65 -4.11 22.10 -13.98
C GLU A 65 -3.23 21.07 -14.69
N TRP A 66 -2.54 20.20 -13.94
CA TRP A 66 -1.66 19.16 -14.50
C TRP A 66 -2.40 18.24 -15.47
N PHE A 67 -3.63 17.87 -15.14
CA PHE A 67 -4.49 17.01 -15.99
C PHE A 67 -4.88 17.72 -17.28
N THR A 68 -5.23 19.02 -17.18
CA THR A 68 -5.60 19.83 -18.35
C THR A 68 -4.40 20.06 -19.26
N GLU A 69 -3.24 20.42 -18.70
CA GLU A 69 -2.01 20.66 -19.43
C GLU A 69 -1.50 19.42 -20.18
N ARG A 70 -1.73 18.23 -19.61
CA ARG A 70 -1.38 16.94 -20.22
C ARG A 70 -2.52 16.32 -21.03
N ASN A 71 -3.66 16.99 -21.16
CA ASN A 71 -4.83 16.49 -21.87
C ASN A 71 -5.23 15.07 -21.39
N ILE A 72 -5.37 14.91 -20.08
CA ILE A 72 -5.82 13.68 -19.42
C ILE A 72 -7.25 13.89 -18.92
N ASP A 73 -8.19 13.11 -19.44
CA ASP A 73 -9.57 13.12 -18.99
C ASP A 73 -9.68 12.39 -17.65
N LEU A 74 -10.02 13.09 -16.58
CA LEU A 74 -10.21 12.50 -15.25
C LEU A 74 -11.70 12.45 -14.90
N THR A 75 -12.23 11.25 -14.66
CA THR A 75 -13.60 11.02 -14.18
C THR A 75 -13.55 10.41 -12.78
N LEU A 76 -14.15 11.09 -11.80
CA LEU A 76 -14.10 10.78 -10.37
C LEU A 76 -15.47 10.36 -9.84
N GLY A 77 -15.48 9.71 -8.68
CA GLY A 77 -16.70 9.36 -7.94
C GLY A 77 -17.59 8.34 -8.65
N THR A 78 -17.02 7.54 -9.55
CA THR A 78 -17.76 6.56 -10.35
C THR A 78 -17.02 5.24 -10.47
N ALA A 79 -17.78 4.15 -10.55
CA ALA A 79 -17.24 2.80 -10.68
C ALA A 79 -17.45 2.28 -12.10
N VAL A 80 -16.52 1.43 -12.54
CA VAL A 80 -16.68 0.72 -13.82
C VAL A 80 -17.74 -0.36 -13.65
N GLU A 81 -18.74 -0.34 -14.52
CA GLU A 81 -19.88 -1.26 -14.49
C GLU A 81 -19.60 -2.53 -15.29
N HIS A 82 -18.97 -2.36 -16.46
CA HIS A 82 -18.72 -3.45 -17.39
C HIS A 82 -17.51 -3.16 -18.28
N ILE A 83 -16.80 -4.22 -18.65
CA ILE A 83 -15.71 -4.18 -19.62
C ILE A 83 -16.00 -5.24 -20.69
N ASP A 84 -16.09 -4.81 -21.95
CA ASP A 84 -16.19 -5.70 -23.11
C ASP A 84 -14.84 -5.70 -23.82
N THR A 85 -14.11 -6.81 -23.72
CA THR A 85 -12.78 -6.97 -24.31
C THR A 85 -12.82 -7.27 -25.80
N ALA A 86 -13.94 -7.78 -26.33
CA ALA A 86 -14.12 -8.02 -27.76
C ALA A 86 -14.40 -6.71 -28.51
N ALA A 87 -15.24 -5.85 -27.92
CA ALA A 87 -15.50 -4.50 -28.43
C ALA A 87 -14.43 -3.48 -28.00
N ARG A 88 -13.57 -3.82 -27.03
CA ARG A 88 -12.61 -2.93 -26.36
C ARG A 88 -13.26 -1.66 -25.82
N THR A 89 -14.29 -1.85 -25.00
CA THR A 89 -15.04 -0.77 -24.36
C THR A 89 -15.18 -0.95 -22.86
N VAL A 90 -15.25 0.16 -22.12
CA VAL A 90 -15.57 0.21 -20.69
C VAL A 90 -16.83 1.06 -20.50
N THR A 91 -17.80 0.54 -19.74
CA THR A 91 -19.04 1.25 -19.41
C THR A 91 -18.96 1.85 -18.01
N VAL A 92 -19.26 3.14 -17.91
CA VAL A 92 -19.26 3.93 -16.68
C VAL A 92 -20.47 4.86 -16.72
N ASP A 93 -21.33 4.81 -15.70
CA ASP A 93 -22.57 5.58 -15.62
C ASP A 93 -23.42 5.49 -16.91
N GLY A 94 -23.53 4.28 -17.47
CA GLY A 94 -24.22 4.03 -18.74
C GLY A 94 -23.56 4.60 -20.00
N THR A 95 -22.41 5.27 -19.88
CA THR A 95 -21.62 5.77 -21.02
C THR A 95 -20.53 4.75 -21.38
N SER A 96 -20.40 4.44 -22.66
CA SER A 96 -19.39 3.51 -23.18
C SER A 96 -18.19 4.27 -23.72
N TYR A 97 -17.00 3.92 -23.24
CA TYR A 97 -15.72 4.47 -23.67
C TYR A 97 -14.88 3.40 -24.34
N SER A 98 -14.45 3.65 -25.58
CA SER A 98 -13.56 2.72 -26.28
C SER A 98 -12.10 2.94 -25.89
N TYR A 99 -11.28 1.89 -25.98
CA TYR A 99 -9.83 1.95 -25.68
C TYR A 99 -9.00 1.15 -26.68
N ASP A 100 -7.73 1.53 -26.83
CA ASP A 100 -6.70 0.70 -27.48
C ASP A 100 -5.98 -0.17 -26.44
N ALA A 101 -5.74 0.39 -25.26
CA ALA A 101 -5.16 -0.29 -24.11
C ALA A 101 -5.92 0.07 -22.81
N LEU A 102 -6.04 -0.91 -21.92
CA LEU A 102 -6.71 -0.79 -20.62
C LEU A 102 -5.72 -1.11 -19.49
N VAL A 103 -5.65 -0.26 -18.48
CA VAL A 103 -4.83 -0.51 -17.26
C VAL A 103 -5.75 -0.64 -16.05
N LEU A 104 -5.70 -1.79 -15.38
CA LEU A 104 -6.34 -2.05 -14.10
C LEU A 104 -5.40 -1.61 -12.96
N ALA A 105 -5.65 -0.44 -12.39
CA ALA A 105 -4.91 0.14 -11.27
C ALA A 105 -5.83 0.33 -10.04
N THR A 106 -6.69 -0.66 -9.80
CA THR A 106 -7.78 -0.61 -8.80
C THR A 106 -7.30 -0.72 -7.34
N GLY A 107 -6.02 -1.02 -7.13
CA GLY A 107 -5.39 -1.11 -5.82
C GLY A 107 -6.02 -2.17 -4.91
N ALA A 108 -6.07 -1.88 -3.62
CA ALA A 108 -6.64 -2.75 -2.58
C ALA A 108 -7.57 -1.97 -1.62
N SER A 109 -8.44 -2.70 -0.92
CA SER A 109 -9.39 -2.19 0.08
C SER A 109 -9.13 -2.77 1.46
N PRO A 110 -9.37 -2.04 2.57
CA PRO A 110 -9.22 -2.56 3.92
C PRO A 110 -10.07 -3.79 4.19
N VAL A 111 -9.53 -4.75 4.94
CA VAL A 111 -10.31 -5.88 5.45
C VAL A 111 -11.17 -5.40 6.62
N PRO A 112 -12.52 -5.53 6.57
CA PRO A 112 -13.38 -5.19 7.69
C PRO A 112 -13.11 -6.06 8.91
N LEU A 113 -13.18 -5.46 10.11
CA LEU A 113 -13.05 -6.20 11.35
C LEU A 113 -14.25 -7.14 11.53
N SER A 114 -14.00 -8.44 11.42
CA SER A 114 -15.05 -9.47 11.37
C SER A 114 -15.42 -10.00 12.77
N VAL A 115 -15.90 -9.11 13.64
CA VAL A 115 -16.39 -9.42 14.99
C VAL A 115 -17.73 -8.69 15.23
N PRO A 116 -18.57 -9.11 16.19
CA PRO A 116 -19.74 -8.34 16.58
C PRO A 116 -19.40 -6.86 16.87
N GLY A 117 -20.09 -5.93 16.20
CA GLY A 117 -19.86 -4.49 16.31
C GLY A 117 -18.69 -3.94 15.50
N GLY A 118 -17.96 -4.80 14.76
CA GLY A 118 -16.85 -4.39 13.91
C GLY A 118 -17.24 -3.42 12.79
N GLU A 119 -18.51 -3.38 12.38
CA GLU A 119 -19.04 -2.42 11.41
C GLU A 119 -19.01 -0.95 11.87
N ARG A 120 -18.78 -0.73 13.17
CA ARG A 120 -18.69 0.61 13.79
C ARG A 120 -17.28 1.19 13.75
N VAL A 121 -16.30 0.34 13.49
CA VAL A 121 -14.88 0.67 13.59
C VAL A 121 -14.46 1.46 12.36
N LEU A 122 -13.70 2.54 12.57
CA LEU A 122 -13.14 3.30 11.45
C LEU A 122 -12.05 2.48 10.76
N GLN A 123 -11.88 2.71 9.46
CA GLN A 123 -10.77 2.18 8.68
C GLN A 123 -9.94 3.36 8.16
N LEU A 124 -8.79 3.07 7.53
CA LEU A 124 -7.94 4.09 6.93
C LEU A 124 -7.39 3.60 5.59
N ARG A 125 -7.90 4.14 4.49
CA ARG A 125 -7.37 3.90 3.13
C ARG A 125 -7.56 5.06 2.18
N SER A 126 -8.74 5.67 2.21
CA SER A 126 -9.10 6.81 1.37
C SER A 126 -8.90 8.13 2.10
N LEU A 127 -8.88 9.24 1.36
CA LEU A 127 -8.89 10.58 1.95
C LEU A 127 -10.15 10.84 2.78
N ASP A 128 -11.29 10.24 2.41
CA ASP A 128 -12.52 10.35 3.20
C ASP A 128 -12.37 9.63 4.55
N ASP A 129 -11.73 8.45 4.56
CA ASP A 129 -11.41 7.74 5.80
C ASP A 129 -10.46 8.58 6.68
N GLY A 130 -9.43 9.17 6.08
CA GLY A 130 -8.49 10.05 6.78
C GLY A 130 -9.21 11.25 7.42
N ARG A 131 -10.13 11.90 6.70
CA ARG A 131 -10.94 13.01 7.22
C ARG A 131 -11.82 12.56 8.39
N ARG A 132 -12.55 11.45 8.24
CA ARG A 132 -13.40 10.89 9.30
C ARG A 132 -12.60 10.53 10.55
N LEU A 133 -11.42 9.92 10.37
CA LEU A 133 -10.53 9.56 11.46
C LEU A 133 -10.02 10.80 12.18
N ARG A 134 -9.61 11.84 11.45
CA ARG A 134 -9.13 13.10 12.00
C ARG A 134 -10.23 13.86 12.76
N ASP A 135 -11.44 13.87 12.22
CA ASP A 135 -12.61 14.49 12.86
C ASP A 135 -12.96 13.76 14.16
N ALA A 136 -13.02 12.42 14.14
CA ALA A 136 -13.24 11.61 15.34
C ALA A 136 -12.13 11.82 16.39
N ALA A 137 -10.87 11.92 15.96
CA ALA A 137 -9.74 12.17 16.84
C ALA A 137 -9.74 13.58 17.45
N SER A 138 -10.57 14.51 16.96
CA SER A 138 -10.64 15.88 17.51
C SER A 138 -11.54 15.98 18.75
N SER A 139 -12.41 14.99 18.99
CA SER A 139 -13.30 14.93 20.17
C SER A 139 -13.01 13.75 21.11
N ALA A 140 -12.23 12.76 20.66
CA ALA A 140 -11.83 11.59 21.43
C ALA A 140 -10.73 11.90 22.46
N ARG A 141 -10.75 11.20 23.60
CA ARG A 141 -9.68 11.21 24.61
C ARG A 141 -8.89 9.91 24.64
N SER A 142 -9.50 8.81 24.24
CA SER A 142 -8.84 7.50 24.12
C SER A 142 -9.09 6.87 22.76
N ALA A 143 -8.13 6.07 22.31
CA ALA A 143 -8.26 5.28 21.09
C ALA A 143 -7.76 3.85 21.26
N VAL A 144 -8.41 2.91 20.59
CA VAL A 144 -7.89 1.56 20.36
C VAL A 144 -7.61 1.38 18.88
N VAL A 145 -6.37 1.03 18.55
CA VAL A 145 -5.96 0.66 17.19
C VAL A 145 -5.82 -0.85 17.13
N ILE A 146 -6.52 -1.49 16.19
CA ILE A 146 -6.57 -2.94 16.03
C ILE A 146 -5.74 -3.35 14.82
N GLY A 147 -4.65 -4.07 15.07
CA GLY A 147 -3.69 -4.54 14.06
C GLY A 147 -2.37 -3.77 14.14
N ALA A 148 -1.29 -4.49 14.47
CA ALA A 148 0.08 -3.95 14.56
C ALA A 148 0.86 -4.10 13.24
N GLY A 149 0.18 -3.82 12.13
CA GLY A 149 0.81 -3.55 10.85
C GLY A 149 1.47 -2.16 10.85
N PHE A 150 2.21 -1.79 9.79
CA PHE A 150 2.85 -0.47 9.72
C PHE A 150 1.84 0.67 9.83
N ILE A 151 0.74 0.61 9.08
CA ILE A 151 -0.36 1.59 9.18
C ILE A 151 -0.90 1.67 10.61
N GLY A 152 -1.01 0.55 11.31
CA GLY A 152 -1.48 0.51 12.70
C GLY A 152 -0.49 1.16 13.67
N CYS A 153 0.80 0.89 13.53
CA CYS A 153 1.86 1.53 14.30
C CYS A 153 1.91 3.04 14.04
N GLU A 154 1.88 3.46 12.76
CA GLU A 154 1.87 4.86 12.35
C GLU A 154 0.66 5.60 12.90
N ALA A 155 -0.54 5.05 12.69
CA ALA A 155 -1.77 5.68 13.14
C ALA A 155 -1.85 5.75 14.68
N ALA A 156 -1.41 4.71 15.39
CA ALA A 156 -1.35 4.72 16.85
C ALA A 156 -0.42 5.82 17.36
N ALA A 157 0.79 5.92 16.80
CA ALA A 157 1.75 6.97 17.14
C ALA A 157 1.22 8.38 16.84
N SER A 158 0.59 8.57 15.68
CA SER A 158 -0.01 9.84 15.28
C SER A 158 -1.20 10.26 16.17
N LEU A 159 -2.04 9.31 16.57
CA LEU A 159 -3.14 9.58 17.52
C LEU A 159 -2.59 9.92 18.92
N ALA A 160 -1.54 9.24 19.38
CA ALA A 160 -0.90 9.55 20.66
C ALA A 160 -0.26 10.95 20.64
N SER A 161 0.36 11.34 19.52
CA SER A 161 0.94 12.68 19.33
C SER A 161 -0.11 13.81 19.38
N ARG A 162 -1.37 13.50 19.10
CA ARG A 162 -2.52 14.41 19.29
C ARG A 162 -3.02 14.47 20.74
N GLY A 163 -2.38 13.75 21.66
CA GLY A 163 -2.71 13.74 23.09
C GLY A 163 -3.76 12.70 23.51
N LEU A 164 -4.11 11.74 22.63
CA LEU A 164 -5.03 10.65 22.99
C LEU A 164 -4.28 9.59 23.81
N SER A 165 -5.00 8.95 24.75
CA SER A 165 -4.54 7.71 25.37
C SER A 165 -4.77 6.55 24.41
N VAL A 166 -3.70 6.02 23.81
CA VAL A 166 -3.80 5.02 22.74
C VAL A 166 -3.35 3.63 23.20
N THR A 167 -4.15 2.61 22.92
CA THR A 167 -3.74 1.20 23.01
C THR A 167 -3.71 0.57 21.61
N LEU A 168 -2.56 0.03 21.23
CA LEU A 168 -2.40 -0.76 20.00
C LEU A 168 -2.53 -2.24 20.33
N VAL A 169 -3.52 -2.91 19.74
CA VAL A 169 -3.88 -4.31 20.03
C VAL A 169 -3.58 -5.19 18.82
N ALA A 170 -2.93 -6.33 19.03
CA ALA A 170 -2.70 -7.30 17.98
C ALA A 170 -2.61 -8.74 18.50
N PRO A 171 -2.94 -9.75 17.67
CA PRO A 171 -2.79 -11.15 18.02
C PRO A 171 -1.32 -11.59 18.14
N ASP A 172 -0.42 -10.92 17.42
CA ASP A 172 1.01 -11.19 17.48
C ASP A 172 1.61 -10.58 18.76
N GLU A 173 2.69 -11.16 19.28
CA GLU A 173 3.35 -10.72 20.53
C GLU A 173 4.17 -9.44 20.34
N VAL A 174 4.55 -9.13 19.10
CA VAL A 174 5.23 -7.89 18.68
C VAL A 174 4.72 -7.45 17.31
N PRO A 175 4.80 -6.15 16.96
CA PRO A 175 4.46 -5.67 15.62
C PRO A 175 5.24 -6.39 14.53
N GLN A 176 4.59 -6.65 13.39
CA GLN A 176 5.21 -7.27 12.22
C GLN A 176 5.91 -8.62 12.48
N GLN A 177 5.62 -9.33 13.57
CA GLN A 177 6.33 -10.55 14.00
C GLN A 177 6.50 -11.57 12.87
N LYS A 178 5.43 -11.87 12.13
CA LYS A 178 5.45 -12.84 11.03
C LYS A 178 6.35 -12.43 9.86
N ARG A 179 6.47 -11.12 9.61
CA ARG A 179 7.23 -10.56 8.47
C ARG A 179 8.69 -10.32 8.83
N LEU A 180 8.95 -9.80 10.04
CA LEU A 180 10.25 -9.26 10.42
C LEU A 180 10.95 -10.04 11.54
N GLY A 181 10.25 -10.97 12.19
CA GLY A 181 10.76 -11.73 13.33
C GLY A 181 10.70 -10.98 14.65
N ASP A 182 10.97 -11.70 15.74
CA ASP A 182 10.76 -11.20 17.09
C ASP A 182 11.64 -10.01 17.45
N GLU A 183 12.92 -10.03 17.06
CA GLU A 183 13.88 -8.99 17.48
C GLU A 183 13.57 -7.64 16.83
N ALA A 184 13.33 -7.63 15.51
CA ALA A 184 12.85 -6.45 14.80
C ALA A 184 11.53 -5.96 15.39
N GLY A 185 10.59 -6.89 15.65
CA GLY A 185 9.31 -6.56 16.28
C GLY A 185 9.47 -5.88 17.64
N ARG A 186 10.37 -6.34 18.50
CA ARG A 186 10.66 -5.68 19.80
C ARG A 186 11.16 -4.25 19.63
N ARG A 187 12.00 -3.99 18.62
CA ARG A 187 12.46 -2.62 18.32
C ARG A 187 11.31 -1.75 17.83
N LEU A 188 10.45 -2.27 16.96
CA LEU A 188 9.24 -1.57 16.53
C LEU A 188 8.28 -1.29 17.71
N THR A 189 8.11 -2.25 18.65
CA THR A 189 7.36 -2.01 19.89
C THR A 189 7.95 -0.84 20.66
N ALA A 190 9.26 -0.82 20.88
CA ALA A 190 9.93 0.25 21.62
C ALA A 190 9.74 1.62 20.93
N LEU A 191 9.80 1.68 19.59
CA LEU A 191 9.53 2.90 18.84
C LEU A 191 8.08 3.37 19.00
N VAL A 192 7.11 2.46 18.96
CA VAL A 192 5.70 2.78 19.19
C VAL A 192 5.46 3.25 20.63
N GLU A 193 6.01 2.55 21.62
CA GLU A 193 5.84 2.91 23.03
C GLU A 193 6.51 4.23 23.40
N ALA A 194 7.62 4.57 22.73
CA ALA A 194 8.29 5.87 22.88
C ALA A 194 7.38 7.07 22.52
N THR A 195 6.34 6.87 21.71
CA THR A 195 5.34 7.90 21.39
C THR A 195 4.20 7.98 22.42
N GLY A 196 4.26 7.20 23.50
CA GLY A 196 3.23 7.14 24.54
C GLY A 196 2.09 6.15 24.26
N VAL A 197 2.18 5.34 23.20
CA VAL A 197 1.22 4.26 22.93
C VAL A 197 1.47 3.10 23.89
N THR A 198 0.42 2.46 24.38
CA THR A 198 0.54 1.14 25.03
C THR A 198 0.36 0.05 24.00
N TYR A 199 1.36 -0.82 23.82
CA TYR A 199 1.20 -2.00 22.98
C TYR A 199 0.69 -3.19 23.80
N LEU A 200 -0.36 -3.85 23.32
CA LEU A 200 -0.95 -5.04 23.91
C LEU A 200 -0.99 -6.15 22.85
N GLY A 201 0.11 -6.90 22.78
CA GLY A 201 0.27 -8.08 21.93
C GLY A 201 -0.34 -9.35 22.52
N GLY A 202 -0.40 -10.42 21.72
CA GLY A 202 -0.83 -11.76 22.16
C GLY A 202 -2.33 -11.89 22.45
N VAL A 203 -3.15 -10.93 22.01
CA VAL A 203 -4.60 -10.86 22.33
C VAL A 203 -5.44 -10.60 21.08
N LYS A 204 -6.68 -11.08 21.09
CA LYS A 204 -7.62 -10.87 19.98
C LYS A 204 -8.82 -10.07 20.42
N VAL A 205 -9.25 -9.15 19.56
CA VAL A 205 -10.56 -8.50 19.70
C VAL A 205 -11.64 -9.52 19.41
N THR A 206 -12.65 -9.60 20.27
CA THR A 206 -13.78 -10.52 20.18
C THR A 206 -15.11 -9.82 19.93
N ALA A 207 -15.24 -8.55 20.33
CA ALA A 207 -16.39 -7.70 20.06
C ALA A 207 -16.04 -6.22 20.25
N VAL A 208 -16.83 -5.34 19.65
CA VAL A 208 -16.76 -3.88 19.83
C VAL A 208 -18.16 -3.38 20.20
N ASP A 209 -18.29 -2.76 21.36
CA ASP A 209 -19.52 -2.13 21.82
C ASP A 209 -19.40 -0.59 21.71
N ASP A 210 -20.47 0.14 22.06
CA ASP A 210 -20.42 1.60 22.11
C ASP A 210 -19.49 2.07 23.22
N GLY A 211 -18.28 2.50 22.84
CA GLY A 211 -17.25 2.98 23.76
C GLY A 211 -16.31 1.92 24.34
N ALA A 212 -16.37 0.66 23.90
CA ALA A 212 -15.56 -0.42 24.46
C ALA A 212 -15.10 -1.47 23.44
N VAL A 213 -13.89 -2.02 23.65
CA VAL A 213 -13.32 -3.14 22.88
C VAL A 213 -13.07 -4.32 23.81
N HIS A 214 -13.61 -5.49 23.46
CA HIS A 214 -13.50 -6.71 24.27
C HIS A 214 -12.44 -7.65 23.72
N LEU A 215 -11.58 -8.16 24.60
CA LEU A 215 -10.48 -9.06 24.25
C LEU A 215 -10.76 -10.51 24.69
N ASP A 216 -10.13 -11.46 24.01
CA ASP A 216 -10.28 -12.90 24.27
C ASP A 216 -9.73 -13.36 25.64
N ASN A 217 -8.85 -12.56 26.24
CA ASN A 217 -8.35 -12.77 27.60
C ASN A 217 -9.29 -12.22 28.71
N GLY A 218 -10.45 -11.65 28.34
CA GLY A 218 -11.42 -11.06 29.26
C GLY A 218 -11.17 -9.61 29.65
N THR A 219 -10.11 -8.97 29.13
CA THR A 219 -9.90 -7.52 29.26
C THR A 219 -10.91 -6.75 28.41
N THR A 220 -11.41 -5.64 28.97
CA THR A 220 -12.20 -4.64 28.24
C THR A 220 -11.43 -3.32 28.23
N LEU A 221 -11.31 -2.71 27.07
CA LEU A 221 -10.65 -1.42 26.87
C LEU A 221 -11.72 -0.36 26.55
N ASP A 222 -11.78 0.71 27.35
CA ASP A 222 -12.64 1.86 27.06
C ASP A 222 -12.02 2.73 25.95
N ALA A 223 -12.77 3.02 24.90
CA ALA A 223 -12.27 3.70 23.71
C ALA A 223 -13.32 4.66 23.12
N ASP A 224 -13.01 5.96 23.08
CA ASP A 224 -13.84 6.94 22.36
C ASP A 224 -13.72 6.76 20.83
N LEU A 225 -12.59 6.24 20.37
CA LEU A 225 -12.26 5.99 18.96
C LEU A 225 -11.71 4.58 18.78
N VAL A 226 -12.18 3.86 17.76
CA VAL A 226 -11.62 2.56 17.38
C VAL A 226 -11.23 2.60 15.90
N LEU A 227 -9.99 2.21 15.59
CA LEU A 227 -9.46 2.10 14.23
C LEU A 227 -9.06 0.64 13.95
N ALA A 228 -9.50 0.10 12.82
CA ALA A 228 -9.05 -1.20 12.31
C ALA A 228 -8.00 -1.01 11.21
N ALA A 229 -6.80 -1.53 11.46
CA ALA A 229 -5.68 -1.62 10.54
C ALA A 229 -5.31 -3.10 10.30
N THR A 230 -6.32 -3.91 9.94
CA THR A 230 -6.25 -5.38 9.89
C THR A 230 -5.82 -5.96 8.53
N GLY A 231 -5.12 -5.17 7.72
CA GLY A 231 -4.68 -5.55 6.37
C GLY A 231 -5.65 -5.14 5.27
N VAL A 232 -5.32 -5.51 4.03
CA VAL A 232 -6.06 -5.15 2.82
C VAL A 232 -6.30 -6.37 1.94
N THR A 233 -7.27 -6.26 1.02
CA THR A 233 -7.54 -7.22 -0.04
C THR A 233 -7.46 -6.53 -1.39
N PRO A 234 -6.75 -7.08 -2.38
CA PRO A 234 -6.70 -6.56 -3.74
C PRO A 234 -8.09 -6.43 -4.40
N ASN A 235 -8.32 -5.34 -5.13
CA ASN A 235 -9.58 -5.05 -5.82
C ASN A 235 -9.62 -5.71 -7.22
N SER A 236 -9.62 -7.04 -7.24
CA SER A 236 -9.42 -7.85 -8.47
C SER A 236 -10.70 -8.25 -9.21
N SER A 237 -11.88 -7.85 -8.73
CA SER A 237 -13.19 -8.29 -9.25
C SER A 237 -13.40 -7.97 -10.74
N LEU A 238 -12.87 -6.82 -11.20
CA LEU A 238 -12.93 -6.47 -12.63
C LEU A 238 -12.15 -7.47 -13.47
N ALA A 239 -10.94 -7.86 -13.05
CA ALA A 239 -10.13 -8.83 -13.78
C ALA A 239 -10.79 -10.22 -13.82
N GLU A 240 -11.43 -10.65 -12.73
CA GLU A 240 -12.22 -11.90 -12.71
C GLU A 240 -13.35 -11.87 -13.73
N SER A 241 -14.03 -10.71 -13.88
CA SER A 241 -15.09 -10.53 -14.87
C SER A 241 -14.60 -10.63 -16.32
N LEU A 242 -13.28 -10.41 -16.54
CA LEU A 242 -12.61 -10.61 -17.83
C LEU A 242 -12.20 -12.07 -18.08
N GLY A 243 -12.45 -12.97 -17.12
CA GLY A 243 -11.99 -14.36 -17.18
C GLY A 243 -10.52 -14.56 -16.82
N ILE A 244 -9.87 -13.55 -16.23
CA ILE A 244 -8.49 -13.69 -15.73
C ILE A 244 -8.52 -14.53 -14.47
N SER A 245 -7.73 -15.62 -14.46
CA SER A 245 -7.55 -16.44 -13.26
C SER A 245 -6.62 -15.71 -12.29
N LEU A 246 -7.11 -15.48 -11.07
CA LEU A 246 -6.32 -14.79 -10.04
C LEU A 246 -5.32 -15.74 -9.37
N GLU A 247 -4.20 -15.17 -8.92
CA GLU A 247 -3.23 -15.84 -8.04
C GLU A 247 -3.10 -15.03 -6.76
N GLN A 248 -3.25 -15.67 -5.60
CA GLN A 248 -3.25 -14.96 -4.30
C GLN A 248 -4.23 -13.78 -4.25
N SER A 249 -5.41 -13.93 -4.87
CA SER A 249 -6.42 -12.87 -5.03
C SER A 249 -5.98 -11.66 -5.85
N ARG A 250 -4.88 -11.74 -6.59
CA ARG A 250 -4.30 -10.68 -7.43
C ARG A 250 -4.32 -11.06 -8.91
N VAL A 251 -4.14 -10.05 -9.77
CA VAL A 251 -4.08 -10.21 -11.22
C VAL A 251 -2.66 -10.61 -11.64
N PRO A 252 -2.43 -11.83 -12.17
CA PRO A 252 -1.12 -12.23 -12.65
C PRO A 252 -0.73 -11.41 -13.87
N VAL A 253 0.47 -10.81 -13.84
CA VAL A 253 1.01 -10.04 -14.97
C VAL A 253 2.47 -10.36 -15.24
N GLN A 254 2.88 -10.22 -16.50
CA GLN A 254 4.28 -10.33 -16.90
C GLN A 254 5.08 -9.09 -16.44
N ALA A 255 6.39 -9.10 -16.67
CA ALA A 255 7.28 -8.02 -16.24
C ALA A 255 6.97 -6.67 -16.90
N ASP A 256 6.32 -6.68 -18.07
CA ASP A 256 5.83 -5.50 -18.79
C ASP A 256 4.43 -5.07 -18.33
N MET A 257 3.90 -5.68 -17.26
CA MET A 257 2.57 -5.53 -16.68
C MET A 257 1.40 -6.06 -17.52
N SER A 258 1.66 -6.81 -18.60
CA SER A 258 0.59 -7.40 -19.42
C SER A 258 -0.13 -8.55 -18.70
N THR A 259 -1.45 -8.59 -18.82
CA THR A 259 -2.29 -9.71 -18.34
C THR A 259 -2.40 -10.80 -19.40
N SER A 260 -3.17 -11.87 -19.10
CA SER A 260 -3.53 -12.89 -20.11
C SER A 260 -4.51 -12.40 -21.18
N VAL A 261 -5.07 -11.19 -21.05
CA VAL A 261 -6.00 -10.59 -22.00
C VAL A 261 -5.27 -9.54 -22.83
N ASP A 262 -5.32 -9.69 -24.16
CA ASP A 262 -4.66 -8.78 -25.09
C ASP A 262 -5.09 -7.32 -24.91
N GLY A 263 -4.11 -6.42 -24.82
CA GLY A 263 -4.33 -4.99 -24.59
C GLY A 263 -4.76 -4.61 -23.18
N VAL A 264 -4.79 -5.56 -22.22
CA VAL A 264 -5.12 -5.30 -20.82
C VAL A 264 -3.90 -5.51 -19.93
N TYR A 265 -3.63 -4.53 -19.09
CA TYR A 265 -2.50 -4.48 -18.14
C TYR A 265 -3.04 -4.32 -16.71
N ALA A 266 -2.24 -4.66 -15.70
CA ALA A 266 -2.56 -4.37 -14.31
C ALA A 266 -1.30 -3.94 -13.53
N ALA A 267 -1.45 -3.01 -12.58
CA ALA A 267 -0.32 -2.43 -11.84
C ALA A 267 -0.70 -1.97 -10.43
N GLY A 268 0.29 -1.94 -9.53
CA GLY A 268 0.13 -1.56 -8.11
C GLY A 268 -0.46 -2.69 -7.28
N ASP A 269 -1.09 -2.36 -6.15
CA ASP A 269 -1.60 -3.32 -5.15
C ASP A 269 -2.61 -4.36 -5.68
N VAL A 270 -3.07 -4.29 -6.94
CA VAL A 270 -3.93 -5.31 -7.55
C VAL A 270 -3.13 -6.40 -8.29
N ALA A 271 -1.89 -6.10 -8.67
CA ALA A 271 -1.07 -6.95 -9.52
C ALA A 271 -0.28 -8.01 -8.71
N PHE A 272 -0.04 -9.13 -9.37
CA PHE A 272 0.97 -10.13 -8.99
C PHE A 272 1.96 -10.22 -10.15
N ALA A 273 3.01 -9.42 -10.06
CA ALA A 273 3.83 -9.06 -11.20
C ALA A 273 5.14 -9.85 -11.23
N VAL A 274 5.48 -10.42 -12.39
CA VAL A 274 6.80 -11.01 -12.62
C VAL A 274 7.87 -9.93 -12.50
N ASN A 275 8.79 -10.13 -11.56
CA ASN A 275 9.99 -9.30 -11.42
C ASN A 275 11.16 -10.05 -12.05
N THR A 276 11.86 -9.39 -12.98
CA THR A 276 12.93 -10.03 -13.76
C THR A 276 14.20 -10.32 -12.95
N ALA A 277 14.53 -9.48 -11.97
CA ALA A 277 15.69 -9.69 -11.09
C ALA A 277 15.43 -10.81 -10.07
N ALA A 278 14.22 -10.85 -9.51
CA ALA A 278 13.78 -11.97 -8.67
C ALA A 278 13.63 -13.27 -9.47
N GLY A 279 13.26 -13.18 -10.75
CA GLY A 279 12.98 -14.31 -11.64
C GLY A 279 11.63 -14.99 -11.35
N ARG A 280 10.73 -14.32 -10.65
CA ARG A 280 9.41 -14.83 -10.23
C ARG A 280 8.41 -13.70 -10.02
N ALA A 281 7.13 -14.05 -9.84
CA ALA A 281 6.09 -13.09 -9.49
C ALA A 281 6.15 -12.69 -8.01
N LEU A 282 5.92 -11.40 -7.74
CA LEU A 282 5.91 -10.78 -6.42
C LEU A 282 4.53 -10.16 -6.12
N ALA A 283 4.10 -10.27 -4.86
CA ALA A 283 2.95 -9.54 -4.32
C ALA A 283 3.48 -8.33 -3.54
N VAL A 284 3.24 -7.11 -4.04
CA VAL A 284 3.80 -5.88 -3.48
C VAL A 284 2.69 -4.85 -3.25
N GLU A 285 2.80 -4.12 -2.14
CA GLU A 285 1.82 -3.13 -1.68
C GLU A 285 2.55 -1.85 -1.23
N HIS A 286 3.43 -1.35 -2.08
CA HIS A 286 4.33 -0.24 -1.78
C HIS A 286 4.17 0.88 -2.80
N TRP A 287 4.27 2.12 -2.33
CA TRP A 287 3.94 3.30 -3.12
C TRP A 287 4.82 3.43 -4.37
N PHE A 288 6.15 3.40 -4.21
CA PHE A 288 7.09 3.52 -5.33
C PHE A 288 7.02 2.34 -6.29
N ASP A 289 6.78 1.13 -5.79
CA ASP A 289 6.57 -0.04 -6.64
C ASP A 289 5.30 0.12 -7.49
N ALA A 290 4.22 0.67 -6.92
CA ALA A 290 3.02 0.97 -7.68
C ALA A 290 3.27 2.03 -8.76
N GLU A 291 4.02 3.10 -8.47
CA GLU A 291 4.44 4.09 -9.47
C GLU A 291 5.30 3.47 -10.59
N SER A 292 6.31 2.67 -10.22
CA SER A 292 7.21 1.97 -11.17
C SER A 292 6.42 1.03 -12.08
N GLN A 293 5.58 0.17 -11.50
CA GLN A 293 4.69 -0.73 -12.25
C GLN A 293 3.71 0.05 -13.14
N GLY A 294 3.13 1.14 -12.63
CA GLY A 294 2.24 2.00 -13.40
C GLY A 294 2.93 2.58 -14.64
N LYS A 295 4.11 3.17 -14.44
CA LYS A 295 4.94 3.70 -15.53
C LYS A 295 5.24 2.63 -16.58
N ILE A 296 5.64 1.43 -16.15
CA ILE A 296 5.89 0.29 -17.04
C ILE A 296 4.62 -0.07 -17.82
N ALA A 297 3.48 -0.23 -17.16
CA ALA A 297 2.21 -0.54 -17.82
C ALA A 297 1.85 0.50 -18.90
N GLY A 298 2.02 1.80 -18.60
CA GLY A 298 1.78 2.89 -19.55
C GLY A 298 2.73 2.86 -20.76
N THR A 299 4.01 2.62 -20.52
CA THR A 299 5.05 2.49 -21.56
C THR A 299 4.79 1.26 -22.45
N SER A 300 4.47 0.10 -21.86
CA SER A 300 4.11 -1.12 -22.58
C SER A 300 2.84 -0.95 -23.41
N ALA A 301 1.80 -0.33 -22.82
CA ALA A 301 0.56 0.00 -23.51
C ALA A 301 0.78 0.93 -24.72
N ALA A 302 1.82 1.76 -24.70
CA ALA A 302 2.22 2.60 -25.84
C ALA A 302 2.99 1.83 -26.94
N GLY A 303 3.29 0.54 -26.73
CA GLY A 303 4.02 -0.32 -27.65
C GLY A 303 5.54 -0.19 -27.54
N LYS A 304 6.05 0.15 -26.34
CA LYS A 304 7.48 0.23 -26.04
C LYS A 304 7.89 -0.88 -25.08
N ASP A 305 9.16 -1.27 -25.17
CA ASP A 305 9.71 -2.28 -24.27
C ASP A 305 9.96 -1.67 -22.88
N ALA A 306 9.39 -2.29 -21.85
CA ALA A 306 9.61 -1.97 -20.45
C ALA A 306 9.49 -3.24 -19.60
N GLY A 307 10.14 -3.28 -18.45
CA GLY A 307 10.12 -4.45 -17.57
C GLY A 307 10.46 -4.09 -16.14
N TRP A 308 9.78 -4.71 -15.18
CA TRP A 308 10.01 -4.47 -13.76
C TRP A 308 11.14 -5.36 -13.23
N SER A 309 12.11 -4.74 -12.55
CA SER A 309 13.29 -5.40 -12.00
C SER A 309 13.71 -4.88 -10.61
N ASP A 310 13.04 -3.84 -10.12
CA ASP A 310 13.43 -3.16 -8.88
C ASP A 310 13.19 -4.08 -7.67
N VAL A 311 14.03 -3.98 -6.64
CA VAL A 311 13.79 -4.64 -5.35
C VAL A 311 12.65 -3.90 -4.66
N PRO A 312 11.55 -4.57 -4.27
CA PRO A 312 10.47 -3.91 -3.57
C PRO A 312 10.91 -3.33 -2.23
N GLY A 313 10.47 -2.11 -1.95
CA GLY A 313 10.87 -1.41 -0.74
C GLY A 313 9.88 -0.34 -0.30
N PHE A 314 9.94 0.00 0.98
CA PHE A 314 9.15 1.08 1.58
C PHE A 314 9.85 1.65 2.80
N TRP A 315 9.35 2.80 3.25
CA TRP A 315 9.65 3.35 4.57
C TRP A 315 8.36 3.50 5.36
N THR A 316 8.52 3.53 6.68
CA THR A 316 7.45 3.78 7.64
C THR A 316 7.95 4.76 8.68
N THR A 317 7.07 5.63 9.15
CA THR A 317 7.41 6.67 10.14
C THR A 317 6.60 6.46 11.40
N ILE A 318 7.24 5.98 12.45
CA ILE A 318 6.62 5.72 13.76
C ILE A 318 7.05 6.82 14.72
N GLY A 319 6.14 7.75 15.02
CA GLY A 319 6.52 8.99 15.71
C GLY A 319 7.47 9.81 14.83
N ASP A 320 8.71 9.96 15.30
CA ASP A 320 9.80 10.63 14.59
C ASP A 320 10.80 9.65 13.96
N ALA A 321 10.59 8.34 14.11
CA ALA A 321 11.51 7.31 13.63
C ALA A 321 11.15 6.82 12.22
N ASP A 322 12.05 7.03 11.27
CA ASP A 322 11.96 6.50 9.91
C ASP A 322 12.66 5.15 9.79
N VAL A 323 11.87 4.10 9.57
CA VAL A 323 12.36 2.73 9.38
C VAL A 323 12.20 2.37 7.91
N LYS A 324 13.27 1.87 7.27
CA LYS A 324 13.30 1.51 5.85
C LYS A 324 13.43 0.00 5.68
N TYR A 325 12.78 -0.54 4.66
CA TYR A 325 12.78 -1.97 4.39
C TYR A 325 12.80 -2.24 2.89
N ALA A 326 13.67 -3.15 2.46
CA ALA A 326 13.70 -3.68 1.10
C ALA A 326 13.76 -5.21 1.15
N SER A 327 12.98 -5.90 0.32
CA SER A 327 12.97 -7.39 0.29
C SER A 327 12.22 -7.97 -0.90
N TRP A 328 12.60 -9.20 -1.28
CA TRP A 328 11.82 -10.03 -2.20
C TRP A 328 10.49 -10.56 -1.63
N GLY A 329 10.27 -10.45 -0.32
CA GLY A 329 8.96 -10.64 0.32
C GLY A 329 8.46 -12.09 0.47
N ASP A 330 9.26 -13.11 0.14
CA ASP A 330 8.94 -14.54 0.27
C ASP A 330 9.36 -15.19 1.59
N GLY A 331 9.85 -14.38 2.53
CA GLY A 331 10.36 -14.85 3.82
C GLY A 331 11.88 -15.00 3.82
N TYR A 332 12.40 -15.64 4.86
CA TYR A 332 13.83 -15.82 5.09
C TYR A 332 14.07 -17.04 5.98
N ASP A 333 15.29 -17.58 5.95
CA ASP A 333 15.74 -18.69 6.81
C ASP A 333 16.38 -18.16 8.10
N GLU A 334 17.19 -17.10 7.98
CA GLU A 334 17.92 -16.49 9.09
C GLU A 334 17.79 -14.96 9.08
N ALA A 335 17.70 -14.37 10.28
CA ALA A 335 17.75 -12.94 10.49
C ALA A 335 18.94 -12.60 11.41
N THR A 336 19.84 -11.74 10.93
CA THR A 336 21.00 -11.26 11.70
C THR A 336 20.79 -9.81 12.10
N PHE A 337 20.77 -9.57 13.40
CA PHE A 337 20.59 -8.23 13.97
C PHE A 337 21.94 -7.57 14.25
N VAL A 338 22.08 -6.30 13.86
CA VAL A 338 23.25 -5.45 14.12
C VAL A 338 22.75 -4.20 14.84
N GLU A 339 23.25 -3.96 16.05
CA GLU A 339 22.99 -2.73 16.81
C GLU A 339 23.96 -1.64 16.35
N HIS A 340 23.44 -0.43 16.17
CA HIS A 340 24.23 0.79 15.96
C HIS A 340 24.03 1.76 17.13
N ASP A 341 24.82 2.84 17.20
CA ASP A 341 24.78 3.78 18.32
C ASP A 341 23.41 4.48 18.48
N ASP A 342 22.74 4.82 17.37
CA ASP A 342 21.44 5.48 17.32
C ASP A 342 20.43 4.76 16.42
N GLY A 343 20.69 3.49 16.08
CA GLY A 343 19.98 2.77 15.04
C GLY A 343 20.15 1.26 15.11
N PHE A 344 19.63 0.58 14.09
CA PHE A 344 19.86 -0.85 13.91
C PHE A 344 19.73 -1.25 12.44
N THR A 345 20.30 -2.41 12.12
CA THR A 345 20.09 -3.12 10.86
C THR A 345 19.69 -4.56 11.14
N VAL A 346 18.73 -5.08 10.39
CA VAL A 346 18.40 -6.50 10.34
C VAL A 346 18.59 -7.01 8.92
N TRP A 347 19.54 -7.93 8.77
CA TRP A 347 19.80 -8.63 7.52
C TRP A 347 18.98 -9.91 7.46
N TYR A 348 18.15 -10.08 6.44
CA TYR A 348 17.38 -11.29 6.20
C TYR A 348 18.03 -12.10 5.09
N THR A 349 18.25 -13.39 5.34
CA THR A 349 18.92 -14.27 4.39
C THR A 349 18.15 -15.55 4.14
N SER A 350 18.27 -16.08 2.93
CA SER A 350 17.83 -17.42 2.56
C SER A 350 18.86 -18.05 1.63
N ASP A 351 19.14 -19.34 1.82
CA ASP A 351 20.19 -20.06 1.09
C ASP A 351 21.56 -19.33 1.07
N GLY A 352 21.86 -18.59 2.14
CA GLY A 352 23.11 -17.83 2.30
C GLY A 352 23.22 -16.52 1.51
N ALA A 353 22.15 -16.10 0.83
CA ALA A 353 22.06 -14.81 0.14
C ALA A 353 21.12 -13.84 0.87
N THR A 354 21.41 -12.54 0.80
CA THR A 354 20.51 -11.50 1.31
C THR A 354 19.22 -11.47 0.50
N VAL A 355 18.09 -11.54 1.18
CA VAL A 355 16.74 -11.46 0.60
C VAL A 355 15.92 -10.32 1.18
N GLY A 356 16.45 -9.63 2.20
CA GLY A 356 15.87 -8.40 2.71
C GLY A 356 16.80 -7.68 3.68
N VAL A 357 16.51 -6.40 3.89
CA VAL A 357 17.15 -5.55 4.90
C VAL A 357 16.09 -4.65 5.56
N LEU A 358 16.18 -4.49 6.87
CA LEU A 358 15.41 -3.51 7.64
C LEU A 358 16.38 -2.60 8.38
N THR A 359 16.23 -1.28 8.25
CA THR A 359 17.12 -0.31 8.89
C THR A 359 16.36 0.78 9.63
N TYR A 360 16.98 1.26 10.71
CA TYR A 360 16.62 2.50 11.39
C TYR A 360 17.92 3.26 11.65
N ASN A 361 18.03 4.51 11.17
CA ASN A 361 19.26 5.31 11.20
C ASN A 361 20.51 4.59 10.65
N ALA A 362 20.35 3.80 9.58
CA ALA A 362 21.44 3.08 8.92
C ALA A 362 21.24 3.10 7.39
N ASP A 363 21.36 4.29 6.81
CA ASP A 363 21.09 4.51 5.38
C ASP A 363 22.10 3.81 4.46
N ASP A 364 23.38 3.78 4.84
CA ASP A 364 24.43 3.07 4.09
C ASP A 364 24.13 1.56 4.01
N ASP A 365 23.59 0.97 5.09
CA ASP A 365 23.18 -0.45 5.12
C ASP A 365 21.93 -0.68 4.25
N TYR A 366 21.01 0.28 4.20
CA TYR A 366 19.83 0.18 3.34
C TYR A 366 20.22 0.17 1.86
N GLU A 367 21.04 1.14 1.43
CA GLU A 367 21.49 1.27 0.05
C GLU A 367 22.32 0.05 -0.38
N SER A 368 23.29 -0.35 0.44
CA SER A 368 24.06 -1.57 0.15
C SER A 368 23.20 -2.83 0.17
N GLY A 369 22.16 -2.88 0.99
CA GLY A 369 21.25 -4.02 1.06
C GLY A 369 20.45 -4.22 -0.23
N GLU A 370 19.97 -3.16 -0.88
CA GLU A 370 19.29 -3.27 -2.18
C GLU A 370 20.21 -3.88 -3.25
N GLU A 371 21.49 -3.49 -3.28
CA GLU A 371 22.49 -4.08 -4.15
C GLU A 371 22.72 -5.56 -3.85
N LEU A 372 22.91 -5.91 -2.57
CA LEU A 372 23.15 -7.29 -2.13
C LEU A 372 21.96 -8.21 -2.45
N ILE A 373 20.73 -7.72 -2.27
CA ILE A 373 19.49 -8.43 -2.59
C ILE A 373 19.41 -8.71 -4.10
N THR A 374 19.70 -7.69 -4.91
CA THR A 374 19.71 -7.79 -6.39
C THR A 374 20.74 -8.80 -6.87
N GLU A 375 21.96 -8.73 -6.33
CA GLU A 375 23.10 -9.55 -6.74
C GLU A 375 23.13 -10.94 -6.07
N ARG A 376 22.18 -11.21 -5.15
CA ARG A 376 22.09 -12.45 -4.36
C ARG A 376 23.40 -12.75 -3.62
N LYS A 377 24.00 -11.71 -3.05
CA LYS A 377 25.23 -11.80 -2.26
C LYS A 377 24.89 -12.00 -0.77
N PRO A 378 25.79 -12.60 0.03
CA PRO A 378 25.61 -12.67 1.48
C PRO A 378 25.65 -11.27 2.11
N PRO A 379 25.07 -11.09 3.31
CA PRO A 379 25.18 -9.83 4.05
C PRO A 379 26.63 -9.57 4.48
N PRO A 380 26.97 -8.32 4.85
CA PRO A 380 28.26 -8.01 5.44
C PRO A 380 28.55 -8.90 6.66
N ALA A 381 29.81 -9.26 6.88
CA ALA A 381 30.19 -9.99 8.07
C ALA A 381 29.90 -9.12 9.31
N ALA A 382 29.22 -9.70 10.31
CA ALA A 382 29.03 -9.04 11.60
C ALA A 382 30.41 -8.70 12.20
N THR A 383 30.62 -7.41 12.53
CA THR A 383 31.89 -6.92 13.10
C THR A 383 31.83 -6.84 14.62
#